data_AF-A0A946LID8-F1
#
_entry.id   AF-A0A946LID8-F1
#
_cell.length_a   1.000
_cell.length_b   1.000
_cell.length_c   1.000
_cell.angle_alpha   90.00
_cell.angle_beta   90.00
_cell.angle_gamma   90.00
#
_symmetry.space_group_name_H-M   'P 1'
#
loop_
_entity.id
_entity.type
_entity.pdbx_description
1 polymer ?
#
loop_
_entity_poly.entity_id
_entity_poly.type
_entity_poly.pdbx_seq_one_letter_code
_entity_poly.pdbx_strand_id
1 'polypeptide(L)' 'MSTVNLRSNESPEQLLRRFRKKVTQSGVLSTVRSKRWFASKSELRRIEKK' A
#
# COMPACT_ATOMS: atom_id res chain seq x y z
N MET A 1 9.31 -3.44 -1.35
CA MET A 1 8.44 -4.59 -0.99
C MET A 1 8.29 -4.64 0.51
N SER A 2 7.09 -4.87 1.03
CA SER A 2 6.83 -4.95 2.48
C SER A 2 6.87 -6.40 2.96
N THR A 3 7.87 -6.76 3.77
CA THR A 3 8.01 -8.09 4.37
C THR A 3 7.78 -8.04 5.88
N VAL A 4 7.21 -9.11 6.46
CA VAL A 4 7.00 -9.24 7.91
C VAL A 4 7.42 -10.65 8.34
N ASN A 5 8.29 -10.72 9.36
CA ASN A 5 8.72 -11.98 9.95
C ASN A 5 7.79 -12.35 11.11
N LEU A 6 7.51 -13.66 11.22
CA LEU A 6 6.76 -14.24 12.33
C LEU A 6 7.54 -14.06 13.64
N ARG A 7 6.84 -13.66 14.70
CA ARG A 7 7.42 -13.59 16.05
C ARG A 7 7.04 -14.81 16.88
N SER A 8 7.94 -15.25 17.74
CA SER A 8 7.64 -16.28 18.74
C SER A 8 6.54 -15.77 19.68
N ASN A 9 5.42 -16.49 19.77
CA ASN A 9 4.15 -16.12 20.43
C ASN A 9 3.16 -15.26 19.62
N GLU A 10 3.29 -15.19 18.29
CA GLU A 10 2.32 -14.49 17.45
C GLU A 10 1.30 -15.45 16.82
N SER A 11 0.01 -15.12 16.93
CA SER A 11 -1.05 -15.83 16.21
C SER A 11 -0.99 -15.50 14.70
N PRO A 12 -1.35 -16.41 13.79
CA PRO A 12 -1.41 -16.15 12.35
C PRO A 12 -2.22 -14.89 11.98
N GLU A 13 -3.27 -14.59 12.74
CA GLU A 13 -4.14 -13.44 12.51
C GLU A 13 -3.46 -12.10 12.88
N GLN A 14 -2.63 -12.11 13.93
CA GLN A 14 -1.82 -10.95 14.33
C GLN A 14 -0.74 -10.64 13.31
N LEU A 15 -0.10 -11.68 12.74
CA LEU A 15 0.85 -11.54 11.64
C LEU A 15 0.20 -10.86 10.43
N LEU A 16 -0.98 -11.32 10.01
CA LEU A 16 -1.74 -10.72 8.91
C LEU A 16 -2.11 -9.26 9.19
N ARG A 17 -2.51 -8.93 10.42
CA ARG A 17 -2.82 -7.54 10.80
C ARG A 17 -1.60 -6.62 10.65
N ARG A 18 -0.42 -7.06 11.07
CA ARG A 18 0.84 -6.31 10.91
C ARG A 18 1.24 -6.18 9.46
N PHE A 19 1.11 -7.26 8.67
CA PHE A 19 1.36 -7.22 7.24
C PHE A 19 0.48 -6.19 6.55
N ARG A 20 -0.84 -6.21 6.80
CA ARG A 20 -1.78 -5.21 6.28
C ARG A 20 -1.34 -3.79 6.67
N LYS A 21 -1.02 -3.54 7.94
CA LYS A 21 -0.55 -2.23 8.40
C LYS A 21 0.71 -1.77 7.65
N LYS A 22 1.69 -2.65 7.46
CA LYS A 22 2.95 -2.34 6.75
C LYS A 22 2.72 -2.10 5.25
N VAL A 23 1.83 -2.86 4.62
CA VAL A 23 1.42 -2.67 3.21
C VAL A 23 0.73 -1.33 3.03
N THR A 24 -0.22 -0.99 3.90
CA THR A 24 -0.93 0.30 3.84
C THR A 24 0.03 1.46 4.07
N GLN A 25 0.95 1.36 5.05
CA GLN A 25 1.95 2.39 5.31
C GLN A 25 2.91 2.59 4.12
N SER A 26 3.24 1.53 3.39
CA SER A 26 4.11 1.62 2.22
C SER A 26 3.45 2.30 1.00
N GLY A 27 2.12 2.44 0.99
CA GLY A 27 1.39 3.08 -0.12
C GLY A 27 1.53 2.36 -1.48
N VAL A 28 2.04 1.11 -1.49
CA VAL A 28 2.29 0.40 -2.76
C VAL A 28 0.99 0.15 -3.53
N LEU A 29 -0.10 -0.18 -2.81
CA LEU A 29 -1.40 -0.45 -3.42
C LEU A 29 -2.04 0.82 -4.03
N SER A 30 -1.89 1.98 -3.39
CA SER A 30 -2.40 3.24 -3.94
C SER A 30 -1.61 3.63 -5.18
N THR A 31 -0.28 3.46 -5.16
CA THR A 31 0.58 3.73 -6.31
C THR A 31 0.24 2.85 -7.51
N VAL A 32 0.07 1.54 -7.30
CA VAL A 32 -0.33 0.61 -8.37
C VAL A 32 -1.72 0.94 -8.90
N ARG A 33 -2.66 1.30 -8.02
CA ARG A 33 -4.02 1.71 -8.43
C ARG A 33 -4.00 2.95 -9.32
N SER A 34 -3.21 3.96 -8.96
CA SER A 34 -3.08 5.20 -9.75
C SER A 34 -2.37 4.97 -11.10
N LYS A 35 -1.47 3.99 -11.18
CA LYS A 35 -0.77 3.62 -12.42
C LYS A 35 -1.52 2.63 -13.31
N ARG A 36 -2.67 2.11 -12.85
CA ARG A 36 -3.44 1.07 -13.58
C ARG A 36 -3.92 1.54 -14.95
N TRP A 37 -4.30 2.81 -15.04
CA TRP A 37 -4.85 3.41 -16.25
C TRP A 37 -4.00 4.59 -16.67
N PHE A 38 -3.99 4.88 -17.97
CA PHE A 38 -3.39 6.10 -18.47
C PHE A 38 -4.18 7.31 -17.95
N ALA A 39 -3.51 8.17 -17.20
CA ALA A 39 -4.01 9.48 -16.80
C ALA A 39 -3.23 10.55 -17.57
N SER A 40 -3.95 11.51 -18.16
CA SER A 40 -3.32 12.63 -18.86
C SER A 40 -2.56 13.54 -17.91
N LYS A 41 -1.61 14.32 -18.43
CA LYS A 41 -0.81 15.27 -17.63
C LYS A 41 -1.68 16.32 -16.92
N SER A 42 -2.87 16.63 -17.43
CA SER A 42 -3.81 17.55 -16.79
C SER A 42 -4.54 16.89 -15.61
N GLU A 43 -4.94 15.62 -15.74
CA GLU A 43 -5.57 14.86 -14.66
C GLU A 43 -4.63 14.65 -13.48
N LEU A 44 -3.36 14.32 -13.74
CA LEU A 44 -2.34 14.18 -12.68
C LEU A 44 -2.19 15.47 -11.86
N ARG A 45 -2.11 16.63 -12.55
CA ARG A 45 -2.03 17.95 -11.89
C ARG A 45 -3.27 18.28 -11.07
N ARG A 46 -4.46 17.84 -11.51
CA ARG A 46 -5.71 18.04 -10.76
C ARG A 46 -5.74 17.19 -9.48
N ILE A 47 -5.22 15.96 -9.53
CA ILE A 47 -5.15 15.06 -8.39
C ILE A 47 -4.11 15.56 -7.36
N GLU A 48 -2.97 16.09 -7.80
CA GLU A 48 -1.94 16.65 -6.88
C GLU A 48 -2.40 17.93 -6.16
N LYS A 49 -3.29 18.71 -6.77
CA LYS A 49 -3.82 19.95 -6.17
C LYS A 49 -4.94 19.70 -5.15
N LYS A 50 -5.46 18.47 -5.10
CA LYS A 50 -6.62 18.09 -4.30
C LYS A 50 -6.18 17.49 -2.96
#